data_AF-A0AAQ4E7J0-F1
#
_entry.id   AF-A0AAQ4E7J0-F1
#
_cell.length_a   1.000
_cell.length_b   1.000
_cell.length_c   1.000
_cell.angle_alpha   90.00
_cell.angle_beta   90.00
_cell.angle_gamma   90.00
#
_symmetry.space_group_name_H-M   'P 1'
#
loop_
_entity.id
_entity.type
_entity.pdbx_description
1 polymer ?
#
loop_
_entity_poly.entity_id
_entity_poly.type
_entity_poly.pdbx_seq_one_letter_code
_entity_poly.pdbx_strand_id
1 'polypeptide(L)'
;MAKFFIAINVTSESYEGSLLWLLWYVKQCGGVKRIISVKNGGQERKMKGGMMQISLKMAESLGDRVKLNSPVTSIAQSPSGVVVRTLDGQEYQVCMLHTCMPISAL
;
A
#
# COMPACT_ATOMS: atom_id res chain seq x y z
N MET A 1 -10.20 -19.87 -18.39
CA MET A 1 -10.00 -19.96 -16.93
C MET A 1 -8.74 -19.26 -16.43
N ALA A 2 -7.54 -19.56 -16.94
CA ALA A 2 -6.31 -18.91 -16.45
C ALA A 2 -6.30 -17.37 -16.61
N LYS A 3 -6.71 -16.84 -17.77
CA LYS A 3 -6.79 -15.39 -18.01
C LYS A 3 -7.69 -14.67 -17.00
N PHE A 4 -8.89 -15.21 -16.79
CA PHE A 4 -9.85 -14.67 -15.81
C PHE A 4 -9.31 -14.71 -14.38
N PHE A 5 -8.64 -15.81 -14.00
CA PHE A 5 -8.00 -15.93 -12.69
C PHE A 5 -6.91 -14.86 -12.48
N ILE A 6 -6.11 -14.56 -13.50
CA ILE A 6 -5.07 -13.54 -13.39
C ILE A 6 -5.71 -12.16 -13.27
N ALA A 7 -6.60 -11.81 -14.20
CA ALA A 7 -7.25 -10.50 -14.22
C ALA A 7 -7.97 -10.15 -12.92
N ILE A 8 -8.69 -11.10 -12.31
CA ILE A 8 -9.44 -10.83 -11.07
C ILE A 8 -8.55 -10.68 -9.83
N ASN A 9 -7.39 -11.35 -9.79
CA ASN A 9 -6.52 -11.33 -8.61
C ASN A 9 -5.48 -10.20 -8.64
N VAL A 10 -5.00 -9.84 -9.84
CA VAL A 10 -3.88 -8.88 -9.98
C VAL A 10 -4.18 -7.71 -10.93
N THR A 11 -5.41 -7.63 -11.44
CA THR A 11 -5.90 -6.49 -12.25
C THR A 11 -5.06 -6.18 -13.48
N SER A 12 -4.49 -7.23 -14.10
CA SER A 12 -3.67 -7.16 -15.32
C SER A 12 -3.92 -8.37 -16.23
N GLU A 13 -3.50 -8.26 -17.47
CA GLU A 13 -3.52 -9.35 -18.44
C GLU A 13 -2.38 -10.34 -18.21
N SER A 14 -2.60 -11.59 -18.62
CA SER A 14 -1.65 -12.68 -18.37
C SER A 14 -0.26 -12.49 -18.98
N TYR A 15 -0.14 -11.63 -19.99
CA TYR A 15 1.12 -11.32 -20.66
C TYR A 15 1.86 -10.12 -20.06
N GLU A 16 1.24 -9.36 -19.16
CA GLU A 16 1.83 -8.14 -18.57
C GLU A 16 2.69 -8.44 -17.34
N GLY A 17 2.41 -9.55 -16.66
CA GLY A 17 3.05 -9.92 -15.40
C GLY A 17 4.08 -11.03 -15.52
N SER A 18 5.08 -11.00 -14.64
CA SER A 18 5.97 -12.14 -14.43
C SER A 18 5.21 -13.34 -13.85
N LEU A 19 5.31 -14.51 -14.48
CA LEU A 19 4.72 -15.75 -13.97
C LEU A 19 5.28 -16.11 -12.58
N LEU A 20 6.57 -15.88 -12.36
CA LEU A 20 7.19 -16.15 -11.05
C LEU A 20 6.58 -15.28 -9.96
N TRP A 21 6.38 -13.98 -10.25
CA TRP A 21 5.74 -13.06 -9.32
C TRP A 21 4.30 -13.48 -9.02
N LEU A 22 3.54 -13.90 -10.03
CA LEU A 22 2.16 -14.37 -9.85
C LEU A 22 2.11 -15.62 -8.95
N LEU A 23 2.99 -16.60 -9.18
CA LEU A 23 3.07 -17.81 -8.35
C LEU A 23 3.42 -17.47 -6.90
N TRP A 24 4.37 -16.56 -6.70
CA TRP A 24 4.72 -16.05 -5.38
C TRP A 24 3.54 -15.33 -4.72
N TYR A 25 2.84 -14.47 -5.46
CA TYR A 25 1.68 -13.70 -4.97
C TYR A 25 0.54 -14.61 -4.53
N VAL A 26 0.21 -15.63 -5.33
CA VAL A 26 -0.82 -16.62 -4.96
C VAL A 26 -0.39 -17.44 -3.74
N LYS A 27 0.88 -17.84 -3.67
CA LYS A 27 1.43 -18.58 -2.53
C LYS A 27 1.31 -17.77 -1.22
N GLN A 28 1.68 -16.49 -1.21
CA GLN A 28 1.61 -15.66 0.00
C GLN A 28 0.16 -15.38 0.45
N CYS A 29 -0.81 -15.38 -0.47
CA CYS A 29 -2.24 -15.36 -0.14
C CYS A 29 -2.78 -16.70 0.44
N GLY A 30 -1.95 -17.73 0.56
CA GLY A 30 -2.34 -19.06 1.04
C GLY A 30 -2.88 -20.00 -0.05
N GLY A 31 -2.52 -19.75 -1.31
CA GLY A 31 -2.80 -20.63 -2.45
C GLY A 31 -4.10 -20.31 -3.19
N VAL A 32 -4.27 -20.97 -4.34
CA VAL A 32 -5.36 -20.74 -5.30
C VAL A 32 -6.74 -20.82 -4.66
N LYS A 33 -6.99 -21.83 -3.80
CA LYS A 33 -8.30 -22.00 -3.18
C LYS A 33 -8.65 -20.82 -2.25
N ARG A 34 -7.70 -20.38 -1.42
CA ARG A 34 -7.95 -19.35 -0.41
C ARG A 34 -8.12 -17.96 -1.03
N ILE A 35 -7.35 -17.64 -2.07
CA ILE A 35 -7.39 -16.32 -2.70
C ILE A 35 -8.69 -16.07 -3.48
N ILE A 36 -9.39 -17.11 -3.98
CA ILE A 36 -10.63 -16.97 -4.77
C ILE A 36 -11.92 -17.26 -3.98
N SER A 37 -11.83 -17.79 -2.76
CA SER A 37 -13.00 -18.27 -2.02
C SER A 37 -13.56 -17.19 -1.10
N VAL A 38 -14.89 -17.07 -1.06
CA VAL A 38 -15.56 -16.25 -0.04
C VAL A 38 -15.48 -16.92 1.33
N LYS A 39 -16.07 -18.11 1.48
CA LYS A 39 -16.04 -18.85 2.76
C LYS A 39 -14.63 -19.40 3.02
N ASN A 40 -14.06 -19.09 4.18
CA ASN A 40 -12.70 -19.44 4.56
C ASN A 40 -11.63 -18.94 3.57
N GLY A 41 -11.87 -17.80 2.93
CA GLY A 41 -10.93 -17.18 2.01
C GLY A 41 -10.88 -15.66 2.14
N GLY A 42 -10.23 -15.01 1.18
CA GLY A 42 -9.88 -13.59 1.27
C GLY A 42 -11.07 -12.64 1.28
N GLN A 43 -12.21 -13.07 0.72
CA GLN A 43 -13.39 -12.23 0.55
C GLN A 43 -14.46 -12.44 1.64
N GLU A 44 -14.16 -13.21 2.70
CA GLU A 44 -15.15 -13.67 3.68
C GLU A 44 -15.88 -12.54 4.41
N ARG A 45 -15.15 -11.48 4.77
CA ARG A 45 -15.63 -10.47 5.72
C ARG A 45 -15.46 -9.06 5.20
N LYS A 46 -16.40 -8.22 5.60
CA LYS A 46 -16.35 -6.76 5.41
C LYS A 46 -16.52 -6.11 6.78
N MET A 47 -15.85 -4.97 6.99
CA MET A 47 -16.01 -4.20 8.22
C MET A 47 -17.31 -3.39 8.17
N LYS A 48 -18.13 -3.47 9.22
CA LYS A 48 -19.32 -2.63 9.36
C LYS A 48 -18.89 -1.15 9.43
N GLY A 49 -19.46 -0.32 8.55
CA GLY A 49 -19.08 1.10 8.40
C GLY A 49 -17.87 1.35 7.50
N GLY A 50 -17.26 0.31 6.91
CA GLY A 50 -16.17 0.44 5.93
C GLY A 50 -14.76 0.38 6.54
N MET A 51 -13.79 -0.07 5.72
CA MET A 51 -12.39 -0.30 6.14
C MET A 51 -11.63 1.00 6.46
N MET A 52 -12.02 2.13 5.85
CA MET A 52 -11.36 3.43 6.05
C MET A 52 -11.37 3.92 7.49
N GLN A 53 -12.30 3.41 8.31
CA GLN A 53 -12.35 3.73 9.75
C GLN A 53 -11.03 3.43 10.47
N ILE A 54 -10.26 2.43 10.03
CA ILE A 54 -8.96 2.10 10.63
C ILE A 54 -8.02 3.31 10.50
N SER A 55 -7.82 3.81 9.27
CA SER A 55 -6.97 4.97 9.00
C SER A 55 -7.50 6.24 9.67
N LEU A 56 -8.81 6.46 9.64
CA LEU A 56 -9.42 7.65 10.25
C LEU A 56 -9.26 7.69 11.77
N LYS A 57 -9.48 6.56 12.47
CA LYS A 57 -9.31 6.48 13.92
C LYS A 57 -7.84 6.58 14.35
N MET A 58 -6.92 6.03 13.57
CA MET A 58 -5.49 6.25 13.81
C MET A 58 -5.12 7.72 13.62
N ALA A 59 -5.62 8.37 12.57
CA ALA A 59 -5.38 9.79 12.33
C ALA A 59 -5.94 10.66 13.46
N GLU A 60 -7.16 10.38 13.94
CA GLU A 60 -7.76 11.04 15.10
C GLU A 60 -6.87 10.92 16.35
N SER A 61 -6.36 9.72 16.64
CA SER A 61 -5.46 9.51 17.78
C SER A 61 -4.09 10.18 17.62
N LEU A 62 -3.63 10.39 16.38
CA LEU A 62 -2.36 11.05 16.10
C LEU A 62 -2.49 12.59 16.11
N GLY A 63 -3.69 13.11 15.87
CA GLY A 63 -4.01 14.54 15.83
C GLY A 63 -3.18 15.27 14.78
N ASP A 64 -2.63 16.43 15.16
CA ASP A 64 -1.88 17.32 14.27
C ASP A 64 -0.56 16.75 13.74
N ARG A 65 -0.16 15.55 14.18
CA ARG A 65 0.97 14.81 13.60
C ARG A 65 0.69 14.32 12.19
N VAL A 66 -0.58 14.16 11.82
CA VAL A 66 -0.98 13.81 10.45
C VAL A 66 -1.14 15.09 9.63
N LYS A 67 -0.26 15.28 8.65
CA LYS A 67 -0.32 16.41 7.73
C LYS A 67 -0.98 15.98 6.41
N LEU A 68 -2.24 16.39 6.22
CA LEU A 68 -2.97 16.18 4.96
C LEU A 68 -2.62 17.27 3.95
N ASN A 69 -2.81 16.99 2.66
CA ASN A 69 -2.48 17.93 1.57
C ASN A 69 -1.02 18.40 1.59
N SER A 70 -0.10 17.57 2.11
CA SER A 70 1.34 17.84 2.12
C SER A 70 2.09 16.79 1.28
N PRO A 71 1.92 16.77 -0.07
CA PRO A 71 2.68 15.85 -0.91
C PRO A 71 4.18 16.07 -0.74
N VAL A 72 4.93 15.02 -0.47
CA VAL A 72 6.39 15.07 -0.43
C VAL A 72 6.93 15.13 -1.86
N THR A 73 7.84 16.05 -2.13
CA THR A 73 8.42 16.30 -3.48
C THR A 73 9.93 16.12 -3.51
N SER A 74 10.60 16.17 -2.36
CA SER A 74 12.04 15.94 -2.28
C SER A 74 12.43 15.33 -0.94
N ILE A 75 13.41 14.43 -0.99
CA ILE A 75 14.05 13.81 0.17
C ILE A 75 15.56 13.95 -0.03
N ALA A 76 16.22 14.68 0.85
CA ALA A 76 17.68 14.82 0.87
C ALA A 76 18.24 14.10 2.10
N GLN A 77 19.15 13.15 1.89
CA GLN A 77 19.79 12.39 2.96
C GLN A 77 21.24 12.83 3.10
N SER A 78 21.68 13.03 4.35
CA SER A 78 23.06 13.36 4.70
C SER A 78 23.47 12.59 5.96
N PRO A 79 24.76 12.61 6.34
CA PRO A 79 25.20 12.02 7.60
C PRO A 79 24.55 12.63 8.85
N SER A 80 24.00 13.85 8.76
CA SER A 80 23.34 14.53 9.88
C SER A 80 21.84 14.24 9.98
N GLY A 81 21.25 13.56 8.98
CA GLY A 81 19.83 13.19 8.98
C GLY A 81 19.19 13.26 7.59
N VAL A 82 17.86 13.38 7.59
CA VAL A 82 17.03 13.45 6.38
C VAL A 82 16.21 14.73 6.41
N VAL A 83 16.25 15.47 5.31
CA VAL A 83 15.39 16.64 5.07
C VAL A 83 14.32 16.24 4.05
N VAL A 84 13.06 16.37 4.43
CA VAL A 84 11.90 16.10 3.59
C VAL A 84 11.24 17.42 3.23
N ARG A 85 11.04 17.66 1.93
CA ARG A 85 10.35 18.85 1.42
C ARG A 85 9.01 18.46 0.83
N THR A 86 8.01 19.30 1.08
CA THR A 86 6.66 19.16 0.56
C THR A 86 6.36 20.19 -0.53
N LEU A 87 5.30 19.95 -1.30
CA LEU A 87 4.93 20.77 -2.46
C LEU A 87 4.67 22.25 -2.11
N ASP A 88 4.12 22.52 -0.93
CA ASP A 88 3.87 23.88 -0.43
C ASP A 88 5.13 24.56 0.13
N GLY A 89 6.29 23.89 0.06
CA GLY A 89 7.58 24.40 0.48
C GLY A 89 7.96 24.11 1.93
N GLN A 90 7.10 23.44 2.73
CA GLN A 90 7.48 23.07 4.10
C GLN A 90 8.59 22.02 4.12
N GLU A 91 9.50 22.15 5.11
CA GLU A 91 10.63 21.25 5.32
C GLU A 91 10.56 20.58 6.70
N TYR A 92 10.87 19.29 6.73
CA TYR A 92 10.90 18.47 7.93
C TYR A 92 12.27 17.82 8.06
N GLN A 93 12.94 18.03 9.20
CA GLN A 93 14.20 17.37 9.52
C GLN A 93 13.93 16.18 10.45
N VAL A 94 14.40 15.00 10.04
CA VAL A 94 14.19 13.75 10.77
C VAL A 94 15.46 12.91 10.78
N CYS A 95 15.65 12.10 11.82
CA CYS A 95 16.76 11.15 11.87
C CYS A 95 16.50 9.91 11.00
N MET A 96 15.23 9.56 10.79
CA MET A 96 14.79 8.38 10.05
C MET A 96 13.51 8.70 9.27
N LEU A 97 13.43 8.17 8.05
CA LEU A 97 12.27 8.26 7.19
C LEU A 97 11.73 6.86 6.88
N HIS A 98 10.42 6.67 6.97
CA HIS A 98 9.73 5.48 6.49
C HIS A 98 8.85 5.84 5.30
N THR A 99 9.10 5.20 4.15
CA THR A 99 8.22 5.34 2.98
C THR A 99 7.16 4.23 3.01
N CYS A 100 5.89 4.61 2.89
CA CYS A 100 4.75 3.70 2.98
C CYS A 100 3.81 3.84 1.78
N MET A 101 4.38 4.15 0.62
CA MET A 101 3.70 4.39 -0.66
C MET A 101 4.10 3.34 -1.70
N PRO A 102 3.31 3.15 -2.77
CA PRO A 102 3.68 2.25 -3.87
C PRO A 102 5.05 2.64 -4.47
N ILE A 103 5.83 1.67 -4.90
CA ILE A 103 7.18 1.90 -5.46
C ILE A 103 7.14 2.85 -6.66
N SER A 104 6.09 2.78 -7.49
CA SER A 104 5.90 3.66 -8.64
C SER A 104 5.60 5.11 -8.28
N ALA A 105 5.28 5.40 -7.02
CA ALA A 105 5.01 6.74 -6.54
C ALA A 105 6.24 7.38 -5.86
N LEU A 106 7.29 6.59 -5.55
CA LEU A 106 8.57 7.08 -5.04
C LEU A 106 9.30 7.89 -6.12
#